data_AF-A0A7Z9G7V5-F1
#
_entry.id   AF-A0A7Z9G7V5-F1
#
_cell.length_a   1.000
_cell.length_b   1.000
_cell.length_c   1.000
_cell.angle_alpha   90.00
_cell.angle_beta   90.00
_cell.angle_gamma   90.00
#
_symmetry.space_group_name_H-M   'P 1'
#
loop_
_entity.id
_entity.type
_entity.pdbx_description
1 polymer ?
#
loop_
_entity_poly.entity_id
_entity_poly.type
_entity_poly.pdbx_seq_one_letter_code
_entity_poly.pdbx_strand_id
1 'polypeptide(L)'
;MAAKLPAWAGEMRQVFKSGSVSQFLIHGAVYDLVLYKNSKGEIVFLGLKQFLEQVMLQSFHVVLRYDRGTGIQVVKGLQLFQAFLKSYDEWNGTNYARSPAAIPY
;
A
#
# COMPACT_ATOMS: atom_id res chain seq x y z
N MET A 1 0.56 -11.99 22.77
CA MET A 1 0.41 -12.88 21.60
C MET A 1 0.00 -12.04 20.40
N ALA A 2 0.86 -11.93 19.38
CA ALA A 2 0.58 -11.18 18.16
C ALA A 2 -0.62 -11.77 17.42
N ALA A 3 -1.42 -10.92 16.76
CA ALA A 3 -2.47 -11.35 15.84
C ALA A 3 -1.89 -12.42 14.89
N LYS A 4 -2.49 -13.62 14.84
CA LYS A 4 -2.12 -14.57 13.80
C LYS A 4 -2.71 -14.04 12.50
N LEU A 5 -1.85 -13.47 11.66
CA LEU A 5 -2.25 -13.08 10.31
C LEU A 5 -2.76 -14.32 9.56
N PRO A 6 -3.63 -14.14 8.55
CA PRO A 6 -3.90 -15.19 7.59
C PRO A 6 -2.59 -15.75 7.01
N ALA A 7 -2.55 -17.04 6.69
CA ALA A 7 -1.34 -17.71 6.21
C ALA A 7 -0.71 -16.99 5.00
N TRP A 8 -1.54 -16.64 4.01
CA TRP A 8 -1.12 -15.88 2.82
C TRP A 8 -0.46 -14.55 3.16
N ALA A 9 -0.96 -13.84 4.18
CA ALA A 9 -0.40 -12.58 4.63
C ALA A 9 0.94 -12.80 5.38
N GLY A 10 1.07 -13.90 6.10
CA GLY A 10 2.34 -14.34 6.69
C GLY A 10 3.41 -14.59 5.64
N GLU A 11 3.07 -15.29 4.56
CA GLU A 11 3.96 -15.60 3.43
C GLU A 11 4.45 -14.31 2.74
N MET A 12 3.53 -13.40 2.40
CA MET A 12 3.87 -12.10 1.81
C MET A 12 4.87 -11.31 2.68
N ARG A 13 4.67 -11.28 4.00
CA ARG A 13 5.56 -10.55 4.93
C ARG A 13 6.98 -11.10 4.96
N GLN A 14 7.19 -12.39 4.69
CA GLN A 14 8.55 -12.93 4.62
C GLN A 14 9.28 -12.42 3.38
N VAL A 15 8.57 -12.32 2.25
CA VAL A 15 9.13 -11.85 0.99
C VAL A 15 9.52 -10.36 1.06
N PHE A 16 8.76 -9.52 1.77
CA PHE A 16 9.10 -8.09 1.95
C PHE A 16 10.48 -7.83 2.56
N LYS A 17 11.06 -8.77 3.30
CA LYS A 17 12.35 -8.60 4.00
C LYS A 17 13.57 -8.68 3.08
N SER A 18 13.40 -9.14 1.85
CA SER A 18 14.50 -9.39 0.91
C SER A 18 15.06 -8.11 0.26
N GLY A 19 14.38 -6.97 0.39
CA GLY A 19 14.74 -5.74 -0.32
C GLY A 19 14.57 -5.83 -1.86
N SER A 20 14.05 -6.95 -2.37
CA SER A 20 13.82 -7.15 -3.80
C SER A 20 12.47 -6.58 -4.25
N VAL A 21 12.36 -6.33 -5.55
CA VAL A 21 11.05 -6.12 -6.18
C VAL A 21 10.25 -7.41 -6.06
N SER A 22 9.02 -7.30 -5.56
CA SER A 22 8.14 -8.43 -5.30
C SER A 22 6.74 -8.14 -5.81
N GLN A 23 6.12 -9.13 -6.44
CA GLN A 23 4.76 -9.03 -6.96
C GLN A 23 3.92 -10.18 -6.40
N PHE A 24 2.68 -9.88 -6.02
CA PHE A 24 1.74 -10.86 -5.49
C PHE A 24 0.42 -10.77 -6.26
N LEU A 25 -0.19 -11.92 -6.52
CA LEU A 25 -1.55 -12.03 -7.01
C LEU A 25 -2.43 -12.54 -5.88
N ILE A 26 -3.36 -11.71 -5.41
CA ILE A 26 -4.33 -12.07 -4.38
C ILE A 26 -5.67 -12.33 -5.06
N HIS A 27 -6.28 -13.47 -4.78
CA HIS A 27 -7.56 -13.89 -5.35
C HIS A 27 -8.51 -14.42 -4.26
N GLY A 28 -9.80 -14.53 -4.59
CA GLY A 28 -10.86 -14.93 -3.66
C GLY A 28 -11.94 -13.86 -3.51
N ALA A 29 -12.71 -13.91 -2.43
CA ALA A 29 -13.72 -12.90 -2.12
C ALA A 29 -13.07 -11.59 -1.65
N VAL A 30 -12.74 -10.70 -2.60
CA VAL A 30 -12.06 -9.42 -2.31
C VAL A 30 -12.90 -8.43 -1.48
N TYR A 31 -14.21 -8.65 -1.42
CA TYR A 31 -15.15 -7.91 -0.58
C TYR A 31 -15.29 -8.48 0.84
N ASP A 32 -14.62 -9.60 1.12
CA ASP A 32 -14.63 -10.19 2.46
C ASP A 32 -13.75 -9.37 3.42
N LEU A 33 -14.01 -9.56 4.71
CA LEU A 33 -13.31 -8.90 5.79
C LEU A 33 -12.14 -9.76 6.28
N VAL A 34 -10.99 -9.12 6.44
CA VAL A 34 -9.80 -9.72 7.03
C VAL A 34 -9.79 -9.42 8.52
N LEU A 35 -9.75 -10.48 9.33
CA LEU A 35 -9.55 -10.37 10.76
C LEU A 35 -8.13 -9.91 11.07
N TYR A 36 -8.00 -8.87 11.88
CA TYR A 36 -6.75 -8.33 12.36
C TYR A 36 -6.87 -7.97 13.84
N LYS A 37 -5.84 -8.27 14.64
CA LYS A 37 -5.77 -7.82 16.04
C LYS A 37 -4.85 -6.63 16.12
N ASN A 38 -5.39 -5.48 16.52
CA ASN A 38 -4.63 -4.23 16.56
C ASN A 38 -3.60 -4.20 17.71
N SER A 39 -2.84 -3.11 17.83
CA SER A 39 -1.82 -2.93 18.87
C SER A 39 -2.37 -2.93 20.30
N LYS A 40 -3.66 -2.60 20.47
CA LYS A 40 -4.37 -2.65 21.77
C LYS A 40 -4.91 -4.04 22.11
N GLY A 41 -4.79 -4.99 21.17
CA GLY A 41 -5.28 -6.34 21.34
C GLY A 41 -6.76 -6.53 20.98
N GLU A 42 -7.40 -5.52 20.37
CA GLU A 42 -8.79 -5.60 19.92
C GLU A 42 -8.87 -6.28 18.56
N ILE A 43 -9.94 -7.05 18.34
CA ILE A 43 -10.22 -7.66 17.04
C ILE A 43 -10.92 -6.63 16.17
N VAL A 44 -10.36 -6.41 14.98
CA VAL A 44 -10.89 -5.50 13.96
C VAL A 44 -11.05 -6.28 12.66
N PHE A 45 -12.10 -5.96 11.93
CA PHE A 45 -12.37 -6.52 10.61
C PHE A 45 -12.16 -5.44 9.57
N LEU A 46 -11.25 -5.68 8.62
CA LEU A 46 -10.85 -4.71 7.61
C LEU A 46 -11.14 -5.26 6.22
N GLY A 47 -11.69 -4.44 5.32
CA GLY A 47 -11.74 -4.83 3.90
C GLY A 47 -10.32 -5.04 3.36
N LEU A 48 -10.18 -5.88 2.33
CA LEU A 48 -8.87 -6.28 1.79
C LEU A 48 -7.95 -5.08 1.48
N LYS A 49 -8.47 -4.03 0.81
CA LYS A 49 -7.70 -2.82 0.48
C LYS A 49 -7.14 -2.15 1.75
N GLN A 50 -7.99 -1.93 2.75
CA GLN A 50 -7.61 -1.30 4.00
C GLN A 50 -6.60 -2.16 4.78
N PHE A 51 -6.79 -3.48 4.80
CA PHE A 51 -5.85 -4.41 5.42
C PHE A 51 -4.47 -4.33 4.75
N LEU A 52 -4.41 -4.31 3.42
CA LEU A 52 -3.15 -4.20 2.69
C LEU A 52 -2.44 -2.87 3.00
N GLU A 53 -3.16 -1.76 2.90
CA GLU A 53 -2.62 -0.41 3.07
C GLU A 53 -2.17 -0.13 4.52
N GLN A 54 -3.00 -0.49 5.50
CA GLN A 54 -2.79 -0.10 6.91
C GLN A 54 -2.02 -1.14 7.72
N VAL A 55 -2.06 -2.43 7.34
CA VAL A 55 -1.46 -3.52 8.13
C VAL A 55 -0.27 -4.15 7.41
N MET A 56 -0.41 -4.48 6.12
CA MET A 56 0.65 -5.18 5.38
C MET A 56 1.75 -4.23 4.94
N LEU A 57 1.37 -3.06 4.42
CA LEU A 57 2.28 -2.06 3.86
C LEU A 57 2.63 -0.94 4.86
N GLN A 58 2.27 -1.11 6.14
CA GLN A 58 2.50 -0.11 7.19
C GLN A 58 3.95 0.36 7.27
N SER A 59 4.93 -0.53 7.04
CA SER A 59 6.36 -0.22 7.12
C SER A 59 6.91 0.56 5.92
N PHE A 60 6.18 0.65 4.81
CA PHE A 60 6.63 1.35 3.61
C PHE A 60 6.41 2.87 3.76
N HIS A 61 7.33 3.69 3.25
CA HIS A 61 7.23 5.14 3.34
C HIS A 61 6.23 5.73 2.33
N VAL A 62 6.19 5.15 1.14
CA VAL A 62 5.25 5.50 0.07
C VAL A 62 4.44 4.27 -0.29
N VAL A 63 3.12 4.43 -0.38
CA VAL A 63 2.21 3.41 -0.88
C VAL A 63 1.33 4.05 -1.93
N LEU A 64 1.31 3.44 -3.12
CA LEU A 64 0.50 3.86 -4.24
C LEU A 64 -0.61 2.85 -4.46
N ARG A 65 -1.80 3.35 -4.74
CA ARG A 65 -2.92 2.56 -5.25
C ARG A 65 -3.12 2.90 -6.71
N TYR A 66 -3.43 1.89 -7.50
CA TYR A 66 -3.83 2.08 -8.88
C TYR A 66 -5.12 1.32 -9.15
N ASP A 67 -6.09 2.01 -9.75
CA ASP A 67 -7.22 1.39 -10.42
C ASP A 67 -7.53 2.10 -11.73
N ARG A 68 -8.19 1.41 -12.65
CA ARG A 68 -8.44 1.92 -14.01
C ARG A 68 -9.41 3.10 -14.05
N GLY A 69 -10.22 3.31 -13.01
CA GLY A 69 -11.20 4.39 -12.95
C GLY A 69 -10.63 5.68 -12.37
N THR A 70 -9.88 5.58 -11.27
CA THR A 70 -9.34 6.75 -10.55
C THR A 70 -7.87 7.03 -10.85
N GLY A 71 -7.17 6.11 -11.52
CA GLY A 71 -5.75 6.25 -11.82
C GLY A 71 -4.86 5.94 -10.63
N ILE A 72 -3.72 6.63 -10.54
CA ILE A 72 -2.76 6.48 -9.44
C ILE A 72 -3.17 7.41 -8.29
N GLN A 73 -3.24 6.84 -7.09
CA GLN A 73 -3.52 7.54 -5.85
C GLN A 73 -2.40 7.29 -4.86
N VAL A 74 -1.96 8.34 -4.17
CA VAL A 74 -0.96 8.22 -3.11
C VAL A 74 -1.67 8.03 -1.78
N VAL A 75 -1.71 6.80 -1.28
CA VAL A 75 -2.40 6.48 -0.01
C VAL A 75 -1.50 6.68 1.21
N LYS A 76 -0.18 6.70 1.01
CA LYS A 76 0.81 7.04 2.03
C LYS A 76 2.02 7.73 1.39
N GLY A 77 2.57 8.74 2.07
CA GLY A 77 3.85 9.36 1.68
C GLY A 77 3.74 10.39 0.55
N LEU A 78 2.63 11.13 0.45
CA LEU A 78 2.39 12.13 -0.60
C LEU A 78 3.55 13.12 -0.78
N GLN A 79 4.03 13.71 0.31
CA GLN A 79 5.10 14.71 0.26
C GLN A 79 6.42 14.11 -0.26
N LEU A 80 6.75 12.89 0.20
CA LEU A 80 7.95 12.18 -0.23
C LEU A 80 7.86 11.80 -1.73
N PHE A 81 6.71 11.30 -2.17
CA PHE A 81 6.48 10.98 -3.56
C PHE A 81 6.49 12.22 -4.47
N GLN A 82 5.90 13.33 -4.02
CA GLN A 82 5.92 14.59 -4.75
C GLN A 82 7.34 15.18 -4.86
N ALA A 83 8.14 15.09 -3.80
CA ALA A 83 9.55 15.48 -3.84
C ALA A 83 10.33 14.64 -4.86
N PHE A 84 10.13 13.32 -4.85
CA PHE A 84 10.71 12.43 -5.85
C PHE A 84 10.33 12.82 -7.29
N LEU A 85 9.04 13.09 -7.56
CA LEU A 85 8.61 13.48 -8.92
C LEU A 85 9.25 14.80 -9.39
N LYS A 86 9.43 15.77 -8.49
CA LYS A 86 10.12 17.03 -8.84
C LYS A 86 11.57 16.78 -9.24
N SER A 87 12.31 16.01 -8.45
CA SER A 87 13.69 15.64 -8.79
C SER A 87 13.77 14.82 -10.07
N TYR A 88 12.80 13.93 -10.29
CA TYR A 88 12.71 13.15 -11.53
C TYR A 88 12.46 14.04 -12.75
N ASP A 89 11.55 15.01 -12.66
CA ASP A 89 11.26 15.98 -13.72
C ASP A 89 12.48 16.84 -14.07
N GLU A 90 13.21 17.31 -13.06
CA GLU A 90 14.46 18.08 -13.24
C GLU A 90 15.53 17.29 -14.02
N TRP A 91 15.63 15.99 -13.76
CA TRP A 91 16.68 15.14 -14.37
C TRP A 91 16.28 14.59 -15.75
N ASN A 92 15.00 14.32 -15.97
CA ASN A 92 14.53 13.62 -17.17
C ASN A 92 13.76 14.52 -18.16
N GLY A 93 13.56 15.80 -17.83
CA GLY A 93 12.79 16.73 -18.67
C GLY A 93 11.29 16.38 -18.77
N THR A 94 10.79 15.59 -17.81
CA THR A 94 9.38 15.22 -17.71
C THR A 94 8.59 16.30 -16.96
N ASN A 95 7.27 16.10 -16.83
CA ASN A 95 6.40 17.06 -16.14
C ASN A 95 5.37 16.35 -15.23
N TYR A 96 5.76 15.22 -14.65
CA TYR A 96 4.89 14.37 -13.85
C TYR A 96 4.46 15.04 -12.54
N ALA A 97 5.31 15.87 -11.94
CA ALA A 97 4.99 16.59 -10.70
C ALA A 97 3.90 17.66 -10.90
N ARG A 98 3.61 18.06 -12.14
CA ARG A 98 2.53 19.00 -12.48
C ARG A 98 1.21 18.31 -12.77
N SER A 99 1.21 16.99 -12.96
CA SER A 99 -0.02 16.22 -13.13
C SER A 99 -0.73 16.07 -11.77
N PRO A 100 -2.05 16.29 -11.67
CA PRO A 100 -2.77 16.04 -10.44
C PRO A 100 -2.74 14.54 -10.15
N ALA A 101 -1.82 14.12 -9.27
CA ALA A 101 -1.93 12.81 -8.62
C ALA A 101 -3.26 12.83 -7.85
N ALA A 102 -4.20 11.96 -8.22
CA ALA A 102 -5.54 11.97 -7.65
C ALA A 102 -5.44 11.82 -6.13
N ILE A 103 -5.80 12.89 -5.40
CA ILE A 103 -5.91 12.87 -3.95
C ILE A 103 -7.18 12.06 -3.65
N PRO A 104 -7.10 10.95 -2.89
CA PRO A 104 -8.30 10.23 -2.51
C PRO A 104 -9.21 11.14 -1.67
N TYR A 105 -10.50 11.19 -2.02
CA TYR A 105 -11.56 11.79 -1.21
C TYR A 105 -11.76 11.05 0.10
#